data_AF-A0A2E7BSQ8-F1
#
_entry.id   AF-A0A2E7BSQ8-F1
#
_cell.length_a   1.000
_cell.length_b   1.000
_cell.length_c   1.000
_cell.angle_alpha   90.00
_cell.angle_beta   90.00
_cell.angle_gamma   90.00
#
_symmetry.space_group_name_H-M   'P 1'
#
loop_
_entity.id
_entity.type
_entity.pdbx_description
1 polymer ?
#
loop_
_entity_poly.entity_id
_entity_poly.type
_entity_poly.pdbx_seq_one_letter_code
_entity_poly.pdbx_strand_id
1 'polypeptide(L)'
;MAMCSIPSLFALLLGTPLGAEPFYERTKIELQGHQDASIKTLLAAIEKSKAGQRLYWRTTSTNRVVSLDSQRLAGLPRPGLIALYIALKRDQRGSEADLVIPRSRPKSPPHFATILHEPDDRIVLIYNPRQRHSFQHRHLTGARQPVAVDGDRAWSAKERALLHSALARLTEGERRLISNLSFVRHRVGEQGAHNAALHVSKGCRSHVRVFDTLFEGRPSVFTGDPEAPISMAEYGLLHEIGHAIANAAYKSTSCALDKEERIIERLRREANAATDAYNRRVDQKDPTLRQEDAERLRAHVQSVSQRIASYNQARAQAKADRHMGPVRSRFEQQTAGALPVTRYAGLSLDERFAEAFALARTDPAAVRRIAPKVLTFFQTQQHLKDLRTGR
;
A
#
# COMPACT_ATOMS: atom_id res chain seq x y z
N MET A 1 26.12 -7.48 15.32
CA MET A 1 24.92 -7.95 14.59
C MET A 1 23.74 -7.84 15.54
N ALA A 2 22.92 -6.79 15.43
CA ALA A 2 21.75 -6.60 16.28
C ALA A 2 20.51 -7.06 15.52
N MET A 3 19.95 -8.20 15.92
CA MET A 3 18.63 -8.63 15.50
C MET A 3 17.60 -7.64 16.04
N CYS A 4 16.96 -6.89 15.14
CA CYS A 4 15.84 -6.03 15.46
C CYS A 4 14.59 -6.94 15.43
N SER A 5 14.29 -7.53 16.57
CA SER A 5 13.08 -8.31 16.80
C SER A 5 11.87 -7.38 16.78
N ILE A 6 11.07 -7.45 15.72
CA ILE A 6 9.76 -6.79 15.67
C ILE A 6 8.80 -7.66 16.49
N PRO A 7 8.13 -7.13 17.54
CA PRO A 7 7.09 -7.88 18.21
C PRO A 7 5.90 -8.02 17.25
N SER A 8 5.76 -9.22 16.68
CA SER A 8 4.53 -9.71 16.08
C SER A 8 3.50 -9.93 17.18
N LEU A 9 2.25 -9.55 16.88
CA LEU A 9 1.03 -9.81 17.66
C LEU A 9 1.03 -9.25 19.09
N PHE A 10 0.48 -8.06 19.33
CA PHE A 10 -0.37 -7.79 20.53
C PHE A 10 -1.13 -6.44 20.57
N ALA A 11 -1.32 -5.73 19.44
CA ALA A 11 -2.03 -4.44 19.44
C ALA A 11 -3.33 -4.44 18.62
N LEU A 12 -4.20 -5.46 18.80
CA LEU A 12 -5.48 -5.56 18.09
C LEU A 12 -6.71 -5.71 19.01
N LEU A 13 -6.59 -5.47 20.32
CA LEU A 13 -7.68 -5.76 21.27
C LEU A 13 -8.07 -4.66 22.26
N LEU A 14 -7.54 -3.43 22.15
CA LEU A 14 -8.05 -2.31 22.94
C LEU A 14 -8.64 -1.26 22.01
N GLY A 15 -9.86 -1.55 21.57
CA GLY A 15 -10.72 -0.62 20.87
C GLY A 15 -11.11 0.53 21.79
N THR A 16 -10.28 1.57 21.87
CA THR A 16 -10.87 2.90 22.00
C THR A 16 -11.82 3.03 20.82
N PRO A 17 -13.12 3.31 21.05
CA PRO A 17 -13.99 3.65 19.95
C PRO A 17 -13.33 4.85 19.29
N LEU A 18 -12.77 4.64 18.09
CA LEU A 18 -12.55 5.74 17.17
C LEU A 18 -13.87 6.52 17.22
N GLY A 19 -13.79 7.83 17.45
CA GLY A 19 -14.98 8.67 17.47
C GLY A 19 -15.83 8.40 16.22
N ALA A 20 -17.04 8.94 16.17
CA ALA A 20 -17.95 8.78 15.04
C ALA A 20 -17.40 9.32 13.69
N GLU A 21 -16.11 9.60 13.57
CA GLU A 21 -15.45 10.18 12.42
C GLU A 21 -15.31 9.17 11.26
N PRO A 22 -15.41 9.65 10.01
CA PRO A 22 -15.37 8.78 8.85
C PRO A 22 -14.05 7.99 8.68
N PHE A 23 -14.15 6.72 8.29
CA PHE A 23 -13.00 5.93 7.81
C PHE A 23 -13.43 4.88 6.76
N TYR A 24 -12.46 4.29 6.06
CA TYR A 24 -12.69 3.24 5.07
C TYR A 24 -12.30 1.87 5.63
N GLU A 25 -13.22 0.93 5.61
CA GLU A 25 -13.10 -0.40 6.19
C GLU A 25 -12.75 -1.44 5.12
N ARG A 26 -11.70 -2.23 5.37
CA ARG A 26 -11.18 -3.25 4.44
C ARG A 26 -11.14 -4.65 5.04
N THR A 27 -11.49 -4.80 6.30
CA THR A 27 -11.44 -6.07 7.01
C THR A 27 -12.31 -7.09 6.29
N LYS A 28 -11.79 -8.32 6.16
CA LYS A 28 -12.52 -9.44 5.54
C LYS A 28 -13.89 -9.56 6.19
N ILE A 29 -14.92 -9.58 5.35
CA ILE A 29 -16.29 -9.75 5.79
C ILE A 29 -16.67 -11.19 5.54
N GLU A 30 -16.92 -11.91 6.63
CA GLU A 30 -17.40 -13.28 6.55
C GLU A 30 -18.90 -13.30 6.39
N LEU A 31 -19.35 -13.81 5.25
CA LEU A 31 -20.76 -14.00 4.92
C LEU A 31 -21.24 -15.35 5.49
N GLN A 32 -21.10 -15.58 6.79
CA GLN A 32 -21.51 -16.85 7.39
C GLN A 32 -23.04 -16.92 7.51
N GLY A 33 -23.62 -18.06 7.11
CA GLY A 33 -24.98 -18.48 7.49
C GLY A 33 -26.17 -17.83 6.75
N HIS A 34 -25.98 -16.80 5.93
CA HIS A 34 -27.10 -16.08 5.30
C HIS A 34 -27.06 -16.01 3.76
N GLN A 35 -26.08 -16.66 3.14
CA GLN A 35 -26.01 -16.73 1.66
C GLN A 35 -27.17 -17.50 1.05
N ASP A 36 -27.86 -18.33 1.81
CA ASP A 36 -29.06 -19.08 1.39
C ASP A 36 -30.33 -18.68 2.16
N ALA A 37 -30.24 -17.70 3.07
CA ALA A 37 -31.40 -17.24 3.82
C ALA A 37 -32.49 -16.68 2.88
N SER A 38 -33.76 -17.03 3.18
CA SER A 38 -34.92 -16.49 2.47
C SER A 38 -35.03 -14.98 2.67
N ILE A 39 -35.71 -14.29 1.75
CA ILE A 39 -35.99 -12.84 1.88
C ILE A 39 -36.73 -12.55 3.20
N LYS A 40 -37.73 -13.37 3.55
CA LYS A 40 -38.47 -13.25 4.82
C LYS A 40 -37.55 -13.33 6.03
N THR A 41 -36.61 -14.28 6.02
CA THR A 41 -35.61 -14.45 7.09
C THR A 41 -34.69 -13.24 7.20
N LEU A 42 -34.21 -12.71 6.07
CA LEU A 42 -33.35 -11.52 6.04
C LEU A 42 -34.08 -10.27 6.57
N LEU A 43 -35.32 -10.04 6.16
CA LEU A 43 -36.12 -8.90 6.63
C LEU A 43 -36.34 -8.95 8.15
N ALA A 44 -36.73 -10.12 8.68
CA ALA A 44 -36.89 -10.30 10.13
C ALA A 44 -35.57 -10.06 10.89
N ALA A 45 -34.45 -10.52 10.34
CA ALA A 45 -33.13 -10.33 10.94
C ALA A 45 -32.66 -8.87 10.90
N ILE A 46 -32.98 -8.14 9.82
CA ILE A 46 -32.73 -6.70 9.69
C ILE A 46 -33.55 -5.91 10.71
N GLU A 47 -34.86 -6.13 10.79
CA GLU A 47 -35.72 -5.41 11.74
C GLU A 47 -35.29 -5.67 13.19
N LYS A 48 -34.90 -6.91 13.52
CA LYS A 48 -34.34 -7.25 14.85
C LYS A 48 -33.02 -6.53 15.14
N SER A 49 -32.16 -6.35 14.13
CA SER A 49 -30.80 -5.82 14.31
C SER A 49 -30.72 -4.29 14.20
N LYS A 50 -31.72 -3.66 13.59
CA LYS A 50 -31.75 -2.21 13.33
C LYS A 50 -31.68 -1.34 14.59
N ALA A 51 -32.21 -1.77 15.73
CA ALA A 51 -32.01 -1.17 17.07
C ALA A 51 -31.94 0.38 17.12
N GLY A 52 -32.80 1.09 16.38
CA GLY A 52 -32.83 2.57 16.33
C GLY A 52 -32.05 3.23 15.18
N GLN A 53 -31.25 2.48 14.42
CA GLN A 53 -30.58 2.96 13.22
C GLN A 53 -31.58 3.31 12.11
N ARG A 54 -31.27 4.37 11.36
CA ARG A 54 -32.11 4.85 10.24
C ARG A 54 -31.53 4.35 8.93
N LEU A 55 -32.32 3.57 8.19
CA LEU A 55 -31.86 2.96 6.94
C LEU A 55 -32.22 3.85 5.75
N TYR A 56 -31.26 4.02 4.84
CA TYR A 56 -31.41 4.76 3.60
C TYR A 56 -30.84 3.97 2.43
N TRP A 57 -31.39 4.23 1.24
CA TRP A 57 -30.90 3.70 -0.02
C TRP A 57 -30.57 4.84 -0.97
N ARG A 58 -29.35 4.82 -1.50
CA ARG A 58 -28.89 5.69 -2.57
C ARG A 58 -28.74 4.87 -3.84
N THR A 59 -29.52 5.20 -4.87
CA THR A 59 -29.30 4.61 -6.19
C THR A 59 -28.16 5.34 -6.87
N THR A 60 -27.22 4.61 -7.46
CA THR A 60 -26.05 5.16 -8.17
C THR A 60 -26.49 5.98 -9.40
N SER A 61 -27.46 5.47 -10.17
CA SER A 61 -27.96 6.13 -11.39
C SER A 61 -28.59 7.51 -11.20
N THR A 62 -29.26 7.77 -10.05
CA THR A 62 -29.93 9.06 -9.80
C THR A 62 -29.29 9.86 -8.67
N ASN A 63 -28.36 9.25 -7.94
CA ASN A 63 -27.79 9.74 -6.68
C ASN A 63 -28.84 10.13 -5.62
N ARG A 64 -30.12 9.77 -5.82
CA ARG A 64 -31.21 10.09 -4.90
C ARG A 64 -31.12 9.20 -3.68
N VAL A 65 -31.12 9.81 -2.51
CA VAL A 65 -31.20 9.14 -1.21
C VAL A 65 -32.67 9.06 -0.78
N VAL A 66 -33.14 7.86 -0.46
CA VAL A 66 -34.50 7.63 0.06
C VAL A 66 -34.43 6.86 1.36
N SER A 67 -35.31 7.19 2.32
CA SER A 67 -35.45 6.39 3.54
C SER A 67 -36.07 5.03 3.21
N LEU A 68 -35.54 3.98 3.83
CA LEU A 68 -36.04 2.61 3.74
C LEU A 68 -36.98 2.32 4.91
N ASP A 69 -38.27 2.62 4.70
CA ASP A 69 -39.36 2.07 5.52
C ASP A 69 -39.55 0.57 5.26
N SER A 70 -40.40 -0.09 6.03
CA SER A 70 -40.61 -1.54 5.91
C SER A 70 -41.14 -1.97 4.53
N GLN A 71 -41.91 -1.11 3.83
CA GLN A 71 -42.42 -1.40 2.48
C GLN A 71 -41.27 -1.34 1.45
N ARG A 72 -40.47 -0.28 1.48
CA ARG A 72 -39.31 -0.13 0.57
C ARG A 72 -38.22 -1.15 0.86
N LEU A 73 -38.00 -1.48 2.13
CA LEU A 73 -37.09 -2.53 2.55
C LEU A 73 -37.51 -3.88 1.97
N ALA A 74 -38.80 -4.24 2.06
CA ALA A 74 -39.34 -5.46 1.44
C ALA A 74 -39.20 -5.48 -0.09
N GLY A 75 -39.15 -4.31 -0.72
CA GLY A 75 -38.92 -4.15 -2.16
C GLY A 75 -37.45 -4.27 -2.61
N LEU A 76 -36.48 -4.28 -1.69
CA LEU A 76 -35.07 -4.47 -2.07
C LEU A 76 -34.83 -5.91 -2.53
N PRO A 77 -34.06 -6.12 -3.60
CA PRO A 77 -33.69 -7.46 -3.99
C PRO A 77 -32.74 -8.05 -2.95
N ARG A 78 -32.72 -9.39 -2.90
CA ARG A 78 -31.94 -10.17 -1.93
C ARG A 78 -30.49 -9.71 -1.72
N PRO A 79 -29.68 -9.37 -2.75
CA PRO A 79 -28.31 -8.88 -2.53
C PRO A 79 -28.26 -7.59 -1.70
N GLY A 80 -29.17 -6.64 -1.92
CA GLY A 80 -29.25 -5.40 -1.14
C GLY A 80 -29.62 -5.67 0.33
N LEU A 81 -30.51 -6.64 0.57
CA LEU A 81 -30.85 -7.08 1.93
C LEU A 81 -29.65 -7.74 2.64
N ILE A 82 -28.88 -8.57 1.92
CA ILE A 82 -27.65 -9.16 2.46
C ILE A 82 -26.65 -8.07 2.85
N ALA A 83 -26.43 -7.08 1.99
CA ALA A 83 -25.54 -5.94 2.27
C ALA A 83 -25.97 -5.15 3.52
N LEU A 84 -27.26 -4.84 3.65
CA LEU A 84 -27.80 -4.16 4.84
C LEU A 84 -27.66 -5.01 6.09
N TYR A 85 -27.93 -6.32 6.00
CA TYR A 85 -27.79 -7.21 7.15
C TYR A 85 -26.33 -7.26 7.64
N ILE A 86 -25.36 -7.35 6.72
CA ILE A 86 -23.94 -7.25 7.05
C ILE A 86 -23.63 -5.92 7.73
N ALA A 87 -24.16 -4.81 7.20
CA ALA A 87 -23.97 -3.49 7.76
C ALA A 87 -24.44 -3.41 9.22
N LEU A 88 -25.66 -3.88 9.50
CA LEU A 88 -26.27 -3.84 10.83
C LEU A 88 -25.51 -4.70 11.86
N LYS A 89 -24.85 -5.77 11.42
CA LYS A 89 -24.00 -6.59 12.30
C LYS A 89 -22.66 -5.94 12.63
N ARG A 90 -22.27 -4.92 11.88
CA ARG A 90 -21.04 -4.17 12.09
C ARG A 90 -21.40 -2.90 12.83
N ASP A 91 -21.16 -2.88 14.12
CA ASP A 91 -21.22 -1.63 14.89
C ASP A 91 -19.97 -0.79 14.60
N GLN A 92 -19.97 -0.13 13.45
CA GLN A 92 -18.80 0.60 12.91
C GLN A 92 -19.21 1.99 12.42
N ARG A 93 -19.64 2.85 13.35
CA ARG A 93 -19.96 4.27 13.06
C ARG A 93 -18.80 4.96 12.34
N GLY A 94 -19.14 5.81 11.36
CA GLY A 94 -18.19 6.49 10.47
C GLY A 94 -17.67 5.64 9.30
N SER A 95 -17.81 4.32 9.34
CA SER A 95 -17.17 3.45 8.35
C SER A 95 -17.82 3.48 6.98
N GLU A 96 -17.02 3.22 5.96
CA GLU A 96 -17.46 2.87 4.61
C GLU A 96 -16.91 1.51 4.23
N ALA A 97 -17.78 0.63 3.72
CA ALA A 97 -17.43 -0.72 3.37
C ALA A 97 -17.97 -1.09 1.98
N ASP A 98 -17.06 -1.47 1.09
CA ASP A 98 -17.35 -1.91 -0.27
C ASP A 98 -17.47 -3.43 -0.33
N LEU A 99 -18.68 -3.92 -0.57
CA LEU A 99 -19.07 -5.32 -0.49
C LEU A 99 -19.25 -5.94 -1.87
N VAL A 100 -18.56 -7.06 -2.09
CA VAL A 100 -18.88 -7.98 -3.17
C VAL A 100 -19.85 -9.01 -2.62
N ILE A 101 -21.10 -8.94 -3.09
CA ILE A 101 -22.16 -9.85 -2.67
C ILE A 101 -22.16 -11.06 -3.61
N PRO A 102 -21.99 -12.28 -3.08
CA PRO A 102 -21.87 -13.48 -3.88
C PRO A 102 -23.14 -13.74 -4.69
N ARG A 103 -22.93 -14.45 -5.79
CA ARG A 103 -23.95 -14.75 -6.78
C ARG A 103 -25.03 -15.62 -6.15
N SER A 104 -26.30 -15.31 -6.42
CA SER A 104 -27.41 -16.19 -6.01
C SER A 104 -27.50 -17.46 -6.88
N ARG A 105 -26.81 -17.50 -8.03
CA ARG A 105 -26.77 -18.62 -8.97
C ARG A 105 -25.35 -18.75 -9.56
N PRO A 106 -24.86 -19.95 -9.89
CA PRO A 106 -23.47 -20.17 -10.34
C PRO A 106 -23.01 -19.29 -11.53
N LYS A 107 -23.92 -18.94 -12.45
CA LYS A 107 -23.61 -18.20 -13.69
C LYS A 107 -23.94 -16.70 -13.67
N SER A 108 -24.59 -16.18 -12.63
CA SER A 108 -24.91 -14.74 -12.55
C SER A 108 -23.65 -13.93 -12.23
N PRO A 109 -23.50 -12.66 -12.67
CA PRO A 109 -22.44 -11.80 -12.16
C PRO A 109 -22.62 -11.54 -10.65
N PRO A 110 -21.54 -11.24 -9.90
CA PRO A 110 -21.67 -10.77 -8.52
C PRO A 110 -22.36 -9.40 -8.48
N HIS A 111 -22.87 -9.04 -7.31
CA HIS A 111 -23.39 -7.71 -7.05
C HIS A 111 -22.39 -6.91 -6.21
N PHE A 112 -22.39 -5.59 -6.39
CA PHE A 112 -21.50 -4.68 -5.68
C PHE A 112 -22.35 -3.67 -4.93
N ALA A 113 -22.03 -3.43 -3.66
CA ALA A 113 -22.72 -2.44 -2.85
C ALA A 113 -21.72 -1.75 -1.93
N THR A 114 -21.86 -0.44 -1.76
CA THR A 114 -21.16 0.30 -0.71
C THR A 114 -22.12 0.54 0.44
N ILE A 115 -21.64 0.37 1.65
CA ILE A 115 -22.35 0.70 2.88
C ILE A 115 -21.64 1.90 3.51
N LEU A 116 -22.39 2.94 3.85
CA LEU A 116 -21.92 4.03 4.69
C LEU A 116 -22.60 3.94 6.05
N HIS A 117 -21.83 3.75 7.12
CA HIS A 117 -22.27 3.98 8.49
C HIS A 117 -21.97 5.43 8.83
N GLU A 118 -22.98 6.29 8.72
CA GLU A 118 -22.82 7.70 9.02
C GLU A 118 -22.62 7.94 10.53
N PRO A 119 -21.96 9.05 10.92
CA PRO A 119 -21.77 9.42 12.32
C PRO A 119 -23.08 9.55 13.12
N ASP A 120 -24.19 9.87 12.45
CA ASP A 120 -25.50 10.16 13.03
C ASP A 120 -26.47 8.95 13.01
N ASP A 121 -25.94 7.74 13.13
CA ASP A 121 -26.69 6.47 13.17
C ASP A 121 -27.52 6.19 11.91
N ARG A 122 -27.21 6.85 10.79
CA ARG A 122 -27.76 6.49 9.48
C ARG A 122 -26.90 5.42 8.84
N ILE A 123 -27.54 4.42 8.23
CA ILE A 123 -26.89 3.49 7.32
C ILE A 123 -27.39 3.77 5.92
N VAL A 124 -26.47 4.12 5.02
CA VAL A 124 -26.77 4.37 3.61
C VAL A 124 -26.24 3.20 2.79
N LEU A 125 -27.18 2.43 2.21
CA LEU A 125 -26.87 1.45 1.18
C LEU A 125 -26.74 2.16 -0.17
N ILE A 126 -25.59 2.07 -0.82
CA ILE A 126 -25.38 2.52 -2.19
C ILE A 126 -25.35 1.28 -3.07
N TYR A 127 -26.41 1.12 -3.87
CA TYR A 127 -26.63 -0.13 -4.58
C TYR A 127 -27.54 0.06 -5.78
N ASN A 128 -27.19 -0.58 -6.90
CA ASN A 128 -28.02 -0.63 -8.09
C ASN A 128 -28.52 -2.07 -8.35
N PRO A 129 -29.83 -2.34 -8.23
CA PRO A 129 -30.39 -3.67 -8.40
C PRO A 129 -30.30 -4.18 -9.85
N ARG A 130 -30.16 -3.27 -10.82
CA ARG A 130 -30.04 -3.59 -12.25
C ARG A 130 -28.59 -3.78 -12.69
N GLN A 131 -27.64 -3.61 -11.77
CA GLN A 131 -26.23 -3.67 -12.09
C GLN A 131 -25.81 -5.06 -12.56
N ARG A 132 -25.07 -5.11 -13.67
CA ARG A 132 -24.49 -6.35 -14.23
C ARG A 132 -23.03 -6.15 -14.63
N HIS A 133 -22.25 -5.47 -13.80
CA HIS A 133 -20.87 -5.14 -14.13
C HIS A 133 -19.90 -6.21 -13.61
N SER A 134 -18.75 -6.32 -14.27
CA SER A 134 -17.55 -6.95 -13.74
C SER A 134 -16.67 -5.90 -13.08
N PHE A 135 -15.57 -6.32 -12.47
CA PHE A 135 -14.51 -5.39 -12.09
C PHE A 135 -14.07 -4.55 -13.29
N GLN A 136 -13.91 -3.24 -13.07
CA GLN A 136 -13.43 -2.32 -14.07
C GLN A 136 -11.92 -2.44 -14.18
N HIS A 137 -11.45 -2.75 -15.38
CA HIS A 137 -10.03 -2.71 -15.71
C HIS A 137 -9.73 -1.52 -16.61
N ARG A 138 -8.61 -0.84 -16.34
CA ARG A 138 -8.08 0.19 -17.24
C ARG A 138 -6.97 -0.40 -18.08
N HIS A 139 -6.89 0.02 -19.33
CA HIS A 139 -5.80 -0.38 -20.21
C HIS A 139 -4.75 0.73 -20.24
N LEU A 140 -3.49 0.36 -20.02
CA LEU A 140 -2.38 1.29 -20.13
C LEU A 140 -1.91 1.35 -21.59
N THR A 141 -1.94 2.54 -22.18
CA THR A 141 -1.40 2.80 -23.52
C THR A 141 0.05 3.33 -23.41
N GLY A 142 1.00 2.74 -24.16
CA GLY A 142 2.38 3.23 -24.28
C GLY A 142 3.47 2.20 -23.94
N ALA A 143 4.69 2.45 -24.42
CA ALA A 143 5.77 1.46 -24.55
C ALA A 143 6.72 1.29 -23.35
N ARG A 144 6.78 2.23 -22.41
CA ARG A 144 7.63 2.10 -21.20
C ARG A 144 6.77 1.87 -19.96
N GLN A 145 6.71 0.61 -19.55
CA GLN A 145 5.94 0.17 -18.38
C GLN A 145 6.86 -0.58 -17.41
N PRO A 146 6.59 -0.51 -16.09
CA PRO A 146 7.18 -1.41 -15.12
C PRO A 146 7.11 -2.87 -15.57
N VAL A 147 8.18 -3.63 -15.29
CA VAL A 147 8.33 -4.98 -15.83
C VAL A 147 7.74 -6.00 -14.86
N ALA A 148 6.78 -6.80 -15.35
CA ALA A 148 6.33 -8.01 -14.69
C ALA A 148 7.36 -9.13 -14.92
N VAL A 149 8.04 -9.56 -13.86
CA VAL A 149 9.08 -10.57 -13.87
C VAL A 149 8.58 -11.84 -13.20
N ASP A 150 8.79 -12.99 -13.84
CA ASP A 150 8.52 -14.29 -13.25
C ASP A 150 9.63 -14.60 -12.21
N GLY A 151 9.23 -14.86 -10.96
CA GLY A 151 10.13 -15.32 -9.91
C GLY A 151 10.06 -16.84 -9.78
N ASP A 152 9.69 -17.33 -8.61
CA ASP A 152 9.39 -18.77 -8.40
C ASP A 152 7.98 -19.17 -8.93
N ARG A 153 7.23 -18.19 -9.41
CA ARG A 153 5.89 -18.34 -9.96
C ARG A 153 5.78 -17.49 -11.24
N ALA A 154 5.17 -18.06 -12.27
CA ALA A 154 4.86 -17.33 -13.49
C ALA A 154 3.60 -16.48 -13.31
N TRP A 155 3.61 -15.28 -13.89
CA TRP A 155 2.43 -14.44 -14.00
C TRP A 155 1.42 -15.02 -15.01
N SER A 156 0.18 -15.22 -14.57
CA SER A 156 -0.93 -15.50 -15.48
C SER A 156 -1.38 -14.26 -16.25
N ALA A 157 -2.07 -14.45 -17.38
CA ALA A 157 -2.62 -13.33 -18.16
C ALA A 157 -3.57 -12.44 -17.36
N LYS A 158 -4.38 -13.03 -16.46
CA LYS A 158 -5.31 -12.30 -15.58
C LYS A 158 -4.56 -11.43 -14.57
N GLU A 159 -3.51 -11.95 -13.95
CA GLU A 159 -2.69 -11.20 -12.99
C GLU A 159 -1.94 -10.05 -13.67
N ARG A 160 -1.40 -10.27 -14.88
CA ARG A 160 -0.78 -9.20 -15.68
C ARG A 160 -1.79 -8.11 -16.04
N ALA A 161 -3.02 -8.47 -16.39
CA ALA A 161 -4.08 -7.51 -16.68
C ALA A 161 -4.42 -6.64 -15.44
N LEU A 162 -4.48 -7.23 -14.25
CA LEU A 162 -4.68 -6.48 -12.99
C LEU A 162 -3.52 -5.52 -12.72
N LEU A 163 -2.27 -5.95 -12.93
CA LEU A 163 -1.11 -5.08 -12.81
C LEU A 163 -1.18 -3.91 -13.81
N HIS A 164 -1.50 -4.17 -15.07
CA HIS A 164 -1.65 -3.10 -16.07
C HIS A 164 -2.78 -2.14 -15.70
N SER A 165 -3.89 -2.63 -15.15
CA SER A 165 -4.98 -1.80 -14.66
C SER A 165 -4.55 -0.90 -13.50
N ALA A 166 -3.82 -1.43 -12.52
CA ALA A 166 -3.24 -0.64 -11.43
C ALA A 166 -2.30 0.46 -11.98
N LEU A 167 -1.40 0.11 -12.92
CA LEU A 167 -0.47 1.07 -13.53
C LEU A 167 -1.18 2.15 -14.37
N ALA A 168 -2.31 1.82 -15.00
CA ALA A 168 -3.15 2.77 -15.75
C ALA A 168 -3.86 3.80 -14.85
N ARG A 169 -3.91 3.59 -13.53
CA ARG A 169 -4.49 4.54 -12.56
C ARG A 169 -3.51 5.60 -12.10
N LEU A 170 -2.22 5.41 -12.37
CA LEU A 170 -1.17 6.36 -12.03
C LEU A 170 -1.23 7.58 -12.94
N THR A 171 -0.75 8.73 -12.46
CA THR A 171 -0.44 9.86 -13.33
C THR A 171 0.77 9.55 -14.21
N GLU A 172 0.98 10.33 -15.26
CA GLU A 172 2.17 10.17 -16.10
C GLU A 172 3.48 10.42 -15.31
N GLY A 173 3.46 11.38 -14.38
CA GLY A 173 4.60 11.67 -13.51
C GLY A 173 4.93 10.51 -12.57
N GLU A 174 3.91 9.89 -11.97
CA GLU A 174 4.06 8.70 -11.12
C GLU A 174 4.62 7.53 -11.93
N ARG A 175 4.07 7.24 -13.13
CA ARG A 175 4.58 6.18 -14.02
C ARG A 175 6.05 6.37 -14.40
N ARG A 176 6.46 7.60 -14.74
CA ARG A 176 7.87 7.89 -15.05
C ARG A 176 8.78 7.61 -13.86
N LEU A 177 8.36 8.03 -12.66
CA LEU A 177 9.13 7.83 -11.43
C LEU A 177 9.37 6.34 -11.14
N ILE A 178 8.36 5.50 -11.37
CA ILE A 178 8.44 4.06 -11.09
C ILE A 178 8.83 3.22 -12.31
N SER A 179 9.26 3.83 -13.42
CA SER A 179 9.53 3.12 -14.68
C SER A 179 10.56 1.99 -14.58
N ASN A 180 11.48 2.08 -13.61
CA ASN A 180 12.49 1.06 -13.30
C ASN A 180 12.10 0.17 -12.10
N LEU A 181 10.83 0.15 -11.70
CA LEU A 181 10.31 -0.76 -10.69
C LEU A 181 9.92 -2.08 -11.38
N SER A 182 10.35 -3.20 -10.80
CA SER A 182 9.94 -4.53 -11.26
C SER A 182 8.91 -5.13 -10.31
N PHE A 183 7.96 -5.89 -10.84
CA PHE A 183 7.00 -6.67 -10.07
C PHE A 183 7.35 -8.15 -10.22
N VAL A 184 7.90 -8.75 -9.16
CA VAL A 184 8.42 -10.12 -9.16
C VAL A 184 7.39 -11.05 -8.54
N ARG A 185 6.95 -12.05 -9.30
CA ARG A 185 5.92 -12.99 -8.86
C ARG A 185 6.52 -14.11 -8.00
N HIS A 186 5.94 -14.32 -6.83
CA HIS A 186 6.34 -15.35 -5.86
C HIS A 186 5.12 -16.11 -5.33
N ARG A 187 5.23 -17.38 -5.00
CA ARG A 187 4.11 -18.16 -4.45
C ARG A 187 3.70 -17.67 -3.06
N VAL A 188 4.66 -17.57 -2.14
CA VAL A 188 4.43 -17.30 -0.70
C VAL A 188 5.35 -16.17 -0.21
N GLY A 189 4.89 -15.38 0.75
CA GLY A 189 5.67 -14.35 1.42
C GLY A 189 6.72 -14.91 2.40
N GLU A 190 7.84 -14.18 2.58
CA GLU A 190 8.94 -14.56 3.50
C GLU A 190 8.49 -14.63 4.98
N GLN A 191 7.43 -13.90 5.35
CA GLN A 191 6.84 -13.90 6.70
C GLN A 191 5.58 -14.78 6.79
N GLY A 192 5.39 -15.70 5.83
CA GLY A 192 4.21 -16.56 5.74
C GLY A 192 3.09 -15.99 4.87
N ALA A 193 1.92 -16.63 4.92
CA ALA A 193 0.78 -16.41 4.01
C ALA A 193 0.05 -15.06 4.17
N HIS A 194 0.49 -14.15 5.06
CA HIS A 194 -0.28 -12.96 5.41
C HIS A 194 0.00 -11.74 4.53
N ASN A 195 1.16 -11.67 3.87
CA ASN A 195 1.49 -10.55 2.99
C ASN A 195 0.96 -10.85 1.58
N ALA A 196 0.15 -9.95 1.04
CA ALA A 196 -0.37 -10.03 -0.33
C ALA A 196 0.68 -9.55 -1.34
N ALA A 197 1.41 -8.50 -1.01
CA ALA A 197 2.56 -8.02 -1.74
C ALA A 197 3.56 -7.37 -0.76
N LEU A 198 4.75 -7.02 -1.24
CA LEU A 198 5.76 -6.33 -0.44
C LEU A 198 6.73 -5.53 -1.33
N HIS A 199 6.82 -4.23 -1.09
CA HIS A 199 7.87 -3.37 -1.61
C HIS A 199 9.21 -3.67 -0.93
N VAL A 200 10.21 -4.02 -1.73
CA VAL A 200 11.58 -4.27 -1.28
C VAL A 200 12.48 -3.19 -1.89
N SER A 201 13.29 -2.56 -1.04
CA SER A 201 14.32 -1.61 -1.45
C SER A 201 15.62 -1.95 -0.74
N LYS A 202 16.65 -2.33 -1.51
CA LYS A 202 18.00 -2.63 -1.01
C LYS A 202 19.03 -2.01 -1.94
N GLY A 203 19.74 -1.00 -1.43
CA GLY A 203 20.70 -0.25 -2.23
C GLY A 203 20.03 0.37 -3.45
N CYS A 204 20.61 0.16 -4.63
CA CYS A 204 20.06 0.59 -5.91
C CYS A 204 18.83 -0.19 -6.38
N ARG A 205 18.60 -1.38 -5.83
CA ARG A 205 17.56 -2.29 -6.32
C ARG A 205 16.25 -2.00 -5.61
N SER A 206 15.18 -1.92 -6.39
CA SER A 206 13.83 -1.83 -5.85
C SER A 206 12.86 -2.59 -6.72
N HIS A 207 12.03 -3.41 -6.08
CA HIS A 207 11.03 -4.24 -6.72
C HIS A 207 9.87 -4.47 -5.75
N VAL A 208 8.73 -4.89 -6.29
CA VAL A 208 7.58 -5.35 -5.51
C VAL A 208 7.50 -6.85 -5.66
N ARG A 209 7.50 -7.59 -4.55
CA ARG A 209 7.20 -9.02 -4.55
C ARG A 209 5.69 -9.20 -4.49
N VAL A 210 5.14 -10.02 -5.37
CA VAL A 210 3.68 -10.21 -5.52
C VAL A 210 3.33 -11.67 -5.27
N PHE A 211 2.47 -11.91 -4.28
CA PHE A 211 2.15 -13.25 -3.77
C PHE A 211 0.79 -13.77 -4.24
N ASP A 212 0.57 -15.09 -4.14
CA ASP A 212 -0.69 -15.73 -4.53
C ASP A 212 -1.90 -15.15 -3.76
N THR A 213 -1.68 -14.83 -2.49
CA THR A 213 -2.69 -14.28 -1.58
C THR A 213 -3.25 -12.92 -1.99
N LEU A 214 -2.56 -12.17 -2.85
CA LEU A 214 -3.12 -10.95 -3.45
C LEU A 214 -4.26 -11.23 -4.42
N PHE A 215 -4.17 -12.33 -5.16
CA PHE A 215 -5.12 -12.70 -6.21
C PHE A 215 -6.18 -13.69 -5.73
N GLU A 216 -5.82 -14.49 -4.72
CA GLU A 216 -6.72 -15.42 -4.03
C GLU A 216 -7.52 -14.69 -2.93
N GLY A 217 -7.02 -13.53 -2.47
CA GLY A 217 -7.53 -12.81 -1.33
C GLY A 217 -8.90 -12.14 -1.53
N ARG A 218 -9.77 -12.35 -0.54
CA ARG A 218 -10.98 -11.56 -0.20
C ARG A 218 -11.96 -11.33 -1.36
N PRO A 219 -12.67 -12.37 -1.83
CA PRO A 219 -13.71 -12.22 -2.84
C PRO A 219 -14.93 -11.41 -2.36
N SER A 220 -14.97 -10.96 -1.09
CA SER A 220 -16.10 -10.27 -0.48
C SER A 220 -15.96 -8.75 -0.39
N VAL A 221 -14.85 -8.16 -0.81
CA VAL A 221 -14.64 -6.70 -0.78
C VAL A 221 -14.04 -6.16 -2.08
N PHE A 222 -14.30 -4.89 -2.36
CA PHE A 222 -13.74 -4.15 -3.49
C PHE A 222 -13.34 -2.72 -3.07
N THR A 223 -12.94 -1.88 -4.04
CA THR A 223 -12.78 -0.43 -3.83
C THR A 223 -13.41 0.36 -4.98
N GLY A 224 -13.93 1.56 -4.69
CA GLY A 224 -14.41 2.51 -5.70
C GLY A 224 -15.93 2.52 -5.83
N ASP A 225 -16.45 3.13 -6.90
CA ASP A 225 -17.90 3.18 -7.12
C ASP A 225 -18.46 1.76 -7.33
N PRO A 226 -19.58 1.37 -6.67
CA PRO A 226 -20.24 0.11 -6.94
C PRO A 226 -20.46 -0.17 -8.42
N GLU A 227 -20.77 0.84 -9.25
CA GLU A 227 -20.96 0.67 -10.70
C GLU A 227 -19.67 0.48 -11.50
N ALA A 228 -18.53 0.86 -10.92
CA ALA A 228 -17.20 0.72 -11.50
C ALA A 228 -16.23 0.08 -10.50
N PRO A 229 -16.53 -1.13 -9.99
CA PRO A 229 -15.83 -1.69 -8.84
C PRO A 229 -14.41 -2.08 -9.22
N ILE A 230 -13.47 -1.89 -8.30
CA ILE A 230 -12.05 -2.16 -8.50
C ILE A 230 -11.61 -3.29 -7.60
N SER A 231 -10.86 -4.24 -8.17
CA SER A 231 -10.35 -5.39 -7.44
C SER A 231 -9.41 -4.98 -6.30
N MET A 232 -9.51 -5.65 -5.15
CA MET A 232 -8.54 -5.50 -4.06
C MET A 232 -7.10 -5.85 -4.46
N ALA A 233 -6.91 -6.66 -5.50
CA ALA A 233 -5.58 -6.92 -6.04
C ALA A 233 -4.96 -5.64 -6.64
N GLU A 234 -5.74 -4.86 -7.39
CA GLU A 234 -5.29 -3.57 -7.93
C GLU A 234 -4.99 -2.58 -6.81
N TYR A 235 -5.84 -2.53 -5.77
CA TYR A 235 -5.60 -1.71 -4.57
C TYR A 235 -4.28 -2.09 -3.90
N GLY A 236 -4.04 -3.39 -3.67
CA GLY A 236 -2.81 -3.88 -3.04
C GLY A 236 -1.56 -3.56 -3.87
N LEU A 237 -1.63 -3.67 -5.20
CA LEU A 237 -0.52 -3.23 -6.07
C LEU A 237 -0.26 -1.73 -5.97
N LEU A 238 -1.32 -0.91 -5.94
CA LEU A 238 -1.20 0.53 -5.77
C LEU A 238 -0.61 0.91 -4.41
N HIS A 239 -0.94 0.16 -3.36
CA HIS A 239 -0.36 0.32 -2.03
C HIS A 239 1.17 0.16 -2.07
N GLU A 240 1.67 -0.93 -2.66
CA GLU A 240 3.12 -1.15 -2.79
C GLU A 240 3.81 -0.12 -3.69
N ILE A 241 3.10 0.36 -4.73
CA ILE A 241 3.58 1.48 -5.55
C ILE A 241 3.69 2.75 -4.70
N GLY A 242 2.75 2.99 -3.79
CA GLY A 242 2.79 4.08 -2.81
C GLY A 242 4.08 4.05 -1.99
N HIS A 243 4.45 2.89 -1.44
CA HIS A 243 5.74 2.72 -0.75
C HIS A 243 6.94 3.00 -1.66
N ALA A 244 6.91 2.53 -2.91
CA ALA A 244 7.98 2.77 -3.87
C ALA A 244 8.18 4.25 -4.18
N ILE A 245 7.08 5.00 -4.34
CA ILE A 245 7.09 6.45 -4.57
C ILE A 245 7.63 7.18 -3.34
N ALA A 246 7.14 6.87 -2.15
CA ALA A 246 7.60 7.50 -0.90
C ALA A 246 9.11 7.25 -0.65
N ASN A 247 9.61 6.08 -1.06
CA ASN A 247 11.02 5.70 -0.93
C ASN A 247 11.92 6.18 -2.10
N ALA A 248 11.40 6.90 -3.10
CA ALA A 248 12.17 7.21 -4.31
C ALA A 248 13.43 8.05 -4.05
N ALA A 249 13.36 9.05 -3.15
CA ALA A 249 14.53 9.85 -2.75
C ALA A 249 15.59 8.98 -2.06
N TYR A 250 15.16 8.17 -1.07
CA TYR A 250 16.04 7.23 -0.39
C TYR A 250 16.70 6.23 -1.35
N LYS A 251 15.97 5.72 -2.35
CA LYS A 251 16.52 4.85 -3.40
C LYS A 251 17.64 5.53 -4.17
N SER A 252 17.48 6.81 -4.53
CA SER A 252 18.51 7.58 -5.24
C SER A 252 19.79 7.71 -4.40
N THR A 253 19.65 8.07 -3.11
CA THR A 253 20.78 8.16 -2.17
C THR A 253 21.46 6.80 -1.95
N SER A 254 20.66 5.75 -1.71
CA SER A 254 21.16 4.37 -1.57
C SER A 254 21.92 3.93 -2.81
N CYS A 255 21.48 4.35 -3.99
CA CYS A 255 22.17 4.07 -5.24
C CYS A 255 23.56 4.70 -5.33
N ALA A 256 23.70 5.93 -4.86
CA ALA A 256 24.99 6.61 -4.80
C ALA A 256 25.92 5.91 -3.80
N LEU A 257 25.38 5.52 -2.63
CA LEU A 257 26.11 4.79 -1.61
C LEU A 257 26.60 3.41 -2.10
N ASP A 258 25.79 2.66 -2.85
CA ASP A 258 26.22 1.37 -3.45
C ASP A 258 27.38 1.53 -4.46
N LYS A 259 27.47 2.68 -5.15
CA LYS A 259 28.60 2.98 -6.03
C LYS A 259 29.84 3.31 -5.20
N GLU A 260 29.67 4.10 -4.15
CA GLU A 260 30.75 4.49 -3.25
C GLU A 260 31.32 3.29 -2.47
N GLU A 261 30.46 2.37 -2.01
CA GLU A 261 30.87 1.13 -1.33
C GLU A 261 31.81 0.29 -2.19
N ARG A 262 31.55 0.20 -3.50
CA ARG A 262 32.44 -0.50 -4.45
C ARG A 262 33.81 0.17 -4.59
N ILE A 263 33.85 1.50 -4.55
CA ILE A 263 35.11 2.26 -4.58
C ILE A 263 35.88 2.04 -3.29
N ILE A 264 35.20 2.10 -2.14
CA ILE A 264 35.78 1.85 -0.82
C ILE A 264 36.35 0.44 -0.72
N GLU A 265 35.63 -0.58 -1.16
CA GLU A 265 36.13 -1.96 -1.14
C GLU A 265 37.36 -2.14 -2.04
N ARG A 266 37.46 -1.41 -3.16
CA ARG A 266 38.68 -1.38 -3.97
C ARG A 266 39.84 -0.71 -3.21
N LEU A 267 39.62 0.49 -2.68
CA LEU A 267 40.65 1.24 -1.94
C LEU A 267 41.14 0.48 -0.70
N ARG A 268 40.24 -0.22 -0.01
CA ARG A 268 40.57 -1.07 1.13
C ARG A 268 41.50 -2.22 0.72
N ARG A 269 41.23 -2.88 -0.41
CA ARG A 269 42.11 -3.93 -0.95
C ARG A 269 43.48 -3.37 -1.33
N GLU A 270 43.53 -2.21 -1.96
CA GLU A 270 44.78 -1.53 -2.32
C GLU A 270 45.61 -1.17 -1.07
N ALA A 271 44.99 -0.57 -0.05
CA ALA A 271 45.65 -0.23 1.20
C ALA A 271 46.15 -1.46 1.97
N ASN A 272 45.38 -2.55 2.00
CA ASN A 272 45.80 -3.81 2.60
C ASN A 272 46.99 -4.40 1.83
N ALA A 273 46.95 -4.44 0.50
CA ALA A 273 48.05 -4.94 -0.31
C ALA A 273 49.34 -4.11 -0.14
N ALA A 274 49.21 -2.78 -0.06
CA ALA A 274 50.33 -1.88 0.22
C ALA A 274 50.91 -2.10 1.63
N THR A 275 50.04 -2.32 2.63
CA THR A 275 50.43 -2.66 4.00
C THR A 275 51.19 -3.98 4.03
N ASP A 276 50.66 -5.02 3.37
CA ASP A 276 51.31 -6.33 3.31
C ASP A 276 52.67 -6.27 2.58
N ALA A 277 52.75 -5.49 1.50
CA ALA A 277 54.01 -5.29 0.78
C ALA A 277 55.06 -4.57 1.63
N TYR A 278 54.67 -3.53 2.36
CA TYR A 278 55.54 -2.84 3.30
C TYR A 278 56.00 -3.78 4.42
N ASN A 279 55.10 -4.54 5.03
CA ASN A 279 55.42 -5.49 6.10
C ASN A 279 56.41 -6.56 5.63
N ARG A 280 56.24 -7.10 4.41
CA ARG A 280 57.21 -8.05 3.83
C ARG A 280 58.61 -7.45 3.69
N ARG A 281 58.73 -6.18 3.28
CA ARG A 281 60.04 -5.48 3.18
C ARG A 281 60.67 -5.29 4.56
N VAL A 282 59.86 -4.95 5.57
CA VAL A 282 60.30 -4.87 6.97
C VAL A 282 60.82 -6.23 7.46
N ASP A 283 60.08 -7.30 7.24
CA ASP A 283 60.45 -8.67 7.67
C ASP A 283 61.75 -9.14 6.99
N GLN A 284 61.95 -8.77 5.72
CA GLN A 284 63.15 -9.07 4.93
C GLN A 284 64.34 -8.18 5.27
N LYS A 285 64.18 -7.20 6.18
CA LYS A 285 65.20 -6.20 6.51
C LYS A 285 65.75 -5.48 5.27
N ASP A 286 64.87 -5.10 4.35
CA ASP A 286 65.23 -4.40 3.12
C ASP A 286 66.00 -3.09 3.43
N PRO A 287 67.28 -2.97 3.03
CA PRO A 287 68.11 -1.80 3.36
C PRO A 287 67.67 -0.53 2.61
N THR A 288 66.81 -0.66 1.61
CA THR A 288 66.28 0.48 0.84
C THR A 288 65.01 1.08 1.45
N LEU A 289 64.45 0.46 2.50
CA LEU A 289 63.25 0.94 3.17
C LEU A 289 63.52 2.28 3.89
N ARG A 290 62.79 3.33 3.53
CA ARG A 290 62.98 4.68 4.09
C ARG A 290 61.83 5.06 5.01
N GLN A 291 62.06 6.03 5.90
CA GLN A 291 60.99 6.64 6.70
C GLN A 291 59.85 7.19 5.80
N GLU A 292 60.21 7.75 4.64
CA GLU A 292 59.25 8.23 3.64
C GLU A 292 58.28 7.13 3.15
N ASP A 293 58.71 5.86 3.08
CA ASP A 293 57.83 4.74 2.71
C ASP A 293 56.74 4.53 3.77
N ALA A 294 57.12 4.58 5.05
CA ALA A 294 56.20 4.45 6.18
C ALA A 294 55.20 5.61 6.22
N GLU A 295 55.67 6.83 5.96
CA GLU A 295 54.83 8.03 5.91
C GLU A 295 53.84 7.98 4.74
N ARG A 296 54.29 7.56 3.54
CA ARG A 296 53.41 7.35 2.39
C ARG A 296 52.32 6.31 2.68
N LEU A 297 52.70 5.16 3.25
CA LEU A 297 51.72 4.13 3.62
C LEU A 297 50.74 4.66 4.67
N ARG A 298 51.22 5.32 5.72
CA ARG A 298 50.38 5.91 6.77
C ARG A 298 49.39 6.92 6.18
N ALA A 299 49.85 7.81 5.31
CA ALA A 299 48.99 8.79 4.64
C ALA A 299 47.92 8.12 3.76
N HIS A 300 48.30 7.07 3.01
CA HIS A 300 47.35 6.30 2.20
C HIS A 300 46.28 5.61 3.06
N VAL A 301 46.69 4.88 4.10
CA VAL A 301 45.78 4.22 5.05
C VAL A 301 44.87 5.23 5.75
N GLN A 302 45.40 6.38 6.17
CA GLN A 302 44.63 7.44 6.80
C GLN A 302 43.58 8.02 5.84
N SER A 303 43.95 8.27 4.58
CA SER A 303 43.02 8.75 3.55
C SER A 303 41.87 7.77 3.30
N VAL A 304 42.18 6.47 3.19
CA VAL A 304 41.15 5.42 3.02
C VAL A 304 40.25 5.34 4.26
N SER A 305 40.82 5.40 5.47
CA SER A 305 40.06 5.40 6.73
C SER A 305 39.10 6.58 6.84
N GLN A 306 39.54 7.79 6.51
CA GLN A 306 38.70 8.99 6.48
C GLN A 306 37.53 8.83 5.50
N ARG A 307 37.78 8.30 4.30
CA ARG A 307 36.73 8.06 3.30
C ARG A 307 35.70 7.02 3.77
N ILE A 308 36.14 5.95 4.45
CA ILE A 308 35.25 4.96 5.08
C ILE A 308 34.37 5.63 6.15
N ALA A 309 34.96 6.49 6.99
CA ALA A 309 34.22 7.21 8.02
C ALA A 309 33.12 8.11 7.41
N SER A 310 33.45 8.90 6.38
CA SER A 310 32.48 9.73 5.66
C SER A 310 31.36 8.91 5.01
N TYR A 311 31.69 7.76 4.39
CA TYR A 311 30.69 6.85 3.84
C TYR A 311 29.76 6.28 4.91
N ASN A 312 30.29 5.85 6.04
CA ASN A 312 29.48 5.32 7.14
C ASN A 312 28.53 6.39 7.71
N GLN A 313 29.00 7.64 7.83
CA GLN A 313 28.15 8.76 8.22
C GLN A 313 27.03 9.02 7.21
N ALA A 314 27.36 9.09 5.91
CA ALA A 314 26.36 9.28 4.85
C ALA A 314 25.33 8.13 4.80
N ARG A 315 25.78 6.89 5.02
CA ARG A 315 24.91 5.71 5.11
C ARG A 315 24.00 5.75 6.32
N ALA A 316 24.50 6.19 7.48
CA ALA A 316 23.69 6.37 8.68
C ALA A 316 22.63 7.44 8.48
N GLN A 317 22.99 8.58 7.90
CA GLN A 317 22.05 9.66 7.57
C GLN A 317 20.96 9.18 6.61
N ALA A 318 21.34 8.53 5.50
CA ALA A 318 20.37 8.00 4.54
C ALA A 318 19.40 6.99 5.19
N LYS A 319 19.87 6.18 6.14
CA LYS A 319 19.02 5.25 6.89
C LYS A 319 18.03 5.99 7.79
N ALA A 320 18.46 7.06 8.46
CA ALA A 320 17.57 7.91 9.27
C ALA A 320 16.48 8.56 8.39
N ASP A 321 16.89 9.07 7.22
CA ASP A 321 15.99 9.73 6.27
C ASP A 321 15.02 8.77 5.58
N ARG A 322 15.24 7.44 5.67
CA ARG A 322 14.38 6.44 5.04
C ARG A 322 12.92 6.56 5.48
N HIS A 323 12.69 6.75 6.78
CA HIS A 323 11.32 6.78 7.36
C HIS A 323 10.70 8.19 7.33
N MET A 324 11.53 9.22 7.16
CA MET A 324 11.10 10.63 7.16
C MET A 324 11.71 11.39 5.98
N GLY A 325 11.63 10.80 4.79
CA GLY A 325 12.07 11.45 3.56
C GLY A 325 11.16 12.63 3.17
N PRO A 326 11.57 13.48 2.21
CA PRO A 326 10.89 14.73 1.88
C PRO A 326 9.39 14.57 1.58
N VAL A 327 9.02 13.51 0.87
CA VAL A 327 7.62 13.19 0.55
C VAL A 327 6.80 12.92 1.80
N ARG A 328 7.34 12.13 2.73
CA ARG A 328 6.63 11.73 3.95
C ARG A 328 6.52 12.88 4.93
N SER A 329 7.60 13.66 5.09
CA SER A 329 7.56 14.86 5.93
C SER A 329 6.54 15.86 5.42
N ARG A 330 6.44 16.06 4.09
CA ARG A 330 5.41 16.96 3.53
C ARG A 330 4.02 16.38 3.62
N PHE A 331 3.87 15.08 3.40
CA PHE A 331 2.59 14.39 3.63
C PHE A 331 2.12 14.60 5.07
N GLU A 332 2.95 14.28 6.07
CA GLU A 332 2.62 14.45 7.49
C GLU A 332 2.23 15.89 7.83
N GLN A 333 2.99 16.88 7.35
CA GLN A 333 2.70 18.30 7.58
C GLN A 333 1.38 18.74 6.95
N GLN A 334 1.11 18.35 5.71
CA GLN A 334 -0.11 18.77 5.00
C GLN A 334 -1.36 18.02 5.46
N THR A 335 -1.17 16.83 6.02
CA THR A 335 -2.25 15.98 6.55
C THR A 335 -2.27 15.98 8.07
N ALA A 336 -1.61 16.93 8.72
CA ALA A 336 -1.59 17.04 10.17
C ALA A 336 -3.02 17.18 10.71
N GLY A 337 -3.35 16.36 11.71
CA GLY A 337 -4.70 16.25 12.28
C GLY A 337 -5.73 15.55 11.38
N ALA A 338 -5.37 15.14 10.16
CA ALA A 338 -6.25 14.29 9.35
C ALA A 338 -6.23 12.86 9.90
N LEU A 339 -7.41 12.24 9.90
CA LEU A 339 -7.57 10.86 10.31
C LEU A 339 -6.95 9.91 9.27
N PRO A 340 -6.50 8.72 9.72
CA PRO A 340 -6.06 7.70 8.80
C PRO A 340 -7.24 7.23 7.95
N VAL A 341 -7.03 7.11 6.63
CA VAL A 341 -8.10 6.72 5.69
C VAL A 341 -8.64 5.32 5.95
N THR A 342 -7.83 4.43 6.54
CA THR A 342 -8.21 3.09 6.99
C THR A 342 -7.63 2.86 8.38
N ARG A 343 -8.10 1.83 9.10
CA ARG A 343 -7.47 1.44 10.38
C ARG A 343 -6.00 1.04 10.20
N TYR A 344 -5.68 0.38 9.09
CA TYR A 344 -4.32 -0.04 8.76
C TYR A 344 -3.38 1.16 8.53
N ALA A 345 -3.88 2.23 7.90
CA ALA A 345 -3.19 3.51 7.76
C ALA A 345 -2.84 4.20 9.10
N GLY A 346 -3.40 3.72 10.23
CA GLY A 346 -3.07 4.20 11.57
C GLY A 346 -1.76 3.63 12.14
N LEU A 347 -1.21 2.57 11.56
CA LEU A 347 -0.07 1.85 12.16
C LEU A 347 1.27 2.58 12.03
N SER A 348 1.50 3.28 10.92
CA SER A 348 2.73 4.06 10.70
C SER A 348 2.50 5.12 9.62
N LEU A 349 3.42 6.10 9.51
CA LEU A 349 3.40 7.07 8.43
C LEU A 349 3.61 6.42 7.05
N ASP A 350 4.39 5.34 6.99
CA ASP A 350 4.62 4.54 5.79
C ASP A 350 3.30 3.95 5.27
N GLU A 351 2.56 3.28 6.15
CA GLU A 351 1.27 2.69 5.83
C GLU A 351 0.23 3.76 5.52
N ARG A 352 0.25 4.87 6.27
CA ARG A 352 -0.68 5.99 6.04
C ARG A 352 -0.56 6.55 4.64
N PHE A 353 0.67 6.78 4.18
CA PHE A 353 0.92 7.26 2.83
C PHE A 353 0.46 6.24 1.78
N ALA A 354 0.86 4.97 1.93
CA ALA A 354 0.57 3.92 0.95
C ALA A 354 -0.93 3.62 0.80
N GLU A 355 -1.64 3.49 1.92
CA GLU A 355 -3.10 3.30 1.94
C GLU A 355 -3.85 4.49 1.33
N ALA A 356 -3.45 5.71 1.69
CA ALA A 356 -4.05 6.92 1.17
C ALA A 356 -3.79 7.10 -0.33
N PHE A 357 -2.58 6.77 -0.78
CA PHE A 357 -2.22 6.77 -2.19
C PHE A 357 -3.09 5.78 -2.98
N ALA A 358 -3.18 4.53 -2.51
CA ALA A 358 -4.00 3.50 -3.14
C ALA A 358 -5.47 3.90 -3.20
N LEU A 359 -6.02 4.41 -2.08
CA LEU A 359 -7.42 4.82 -2.01
C LEU A 359 -7.69 6.06 -2.88
N ALA A 360 -6.79 7.05 -2.95
CA ALA A 360 -6.97 8.21 -3.81
C ALA A 360 -7.01 7.89 -5.32
N ARG A 361 -6.51 6.71 -5.74
CA ARG A 361 -6.53 6.22 -7.12
C ARG A 361 -7.64 5.22 -7.43
N THR A 362 -8.21 4.61 -6.39
CA THR A 362 -9.30 3.62 -6.52
C THR A 362 -10.65 4.22 -6.13
N ASP A 363 -10.70 4.95 -5.03
CA ASP A 363 -11.88 5.63 -4.52
C ASP A 363 -11.57 7.05 -4.01
N PRO A 364 -11.42 8.03 -4.91
CA PRO A 364 -11.23 9.42 -4.51
C PRO A 364 -12.45 10.01 -3.79
N ALA A 365 -13.65 9.42 -3.90
CA ALA A 365 -14.84 9.91 -3.20
C ALA A 365 -14.79 9.57 -1.71
N ALA A 366 -14.38 8.34 -1.37
CA ALA A 366 -14.11 7.94 0.01
C ALA A 366 -13.03 8.82 0.65
N VAL A 367 -11.89 9.06 -0.03
CA VAL A 367 -10.85 9.95 0.51
C VAL A 367 -11.35 11.37 0.70
N ARG A 368 -12.18 11.89 -0.22
CA ARG A 368 -12.78 13.24 -0.07
C ARG A 368 -13.63 13.34 1.20
N ARG A 369 -14.40 12.30 1.51
CA ARG A 369 -15.27 12.23 2.70
C ARG A 369 -14.45 12.13 3.99
N ILE A 370 -13.41 11.31 3.98
CA ILE A 370 -12.61 10.99 5.19
C ILE A 370 -11.51 12.02 5.45
N ALA A 371 -10.73 12.36 4.43
CA ALA A 371 -9.54 13.18 4.56
C ALA A 371 -9.33 14.05 3.29
N PRO A 372 -10.11 15.13 3.11
CA PRO A 372 -10.07 15.93 1.87
C PRO A 372 -8.69 16.55 1.60
N LYS A 373 -7.94 16.94 2.63
CA LYS A 373 -6.55 17.44 2.48
C LYS A 373 -5.61 16.40 1.88
N VAL A 374 -5.78 15.13 2.26
CA VAL A 374 -5.02 13.99 1.71
C VAL A 374 -5.34 13.81 0.22
N LEU A 375 -6.60 13.92 -0.18
CA LEU A 375 -6.97 13.85 -1.60
C LEU A 375 -6.32 14.99 -2.39
N THR A 376 -6.39 16.23 -1.90
CA THR A 376 -5.78 17.40 -2.54
C THR A 376 -4.27 17.23 -2.74
N PHE A 377 -3.57 16.68 -1.75
CA PHE A 377 -2.14 16.37 -1.84
C PHE A 377 -1.81 15.47 -3.05
N PHE A 378 -2.60 14.42 -3.29
CA PHE A 378 -2.38 13.51 -4.43
C PHE A 378 -2.90 14.06 -5.77
N GLN A 379 -4.00 14.81 -5.77
CA GLN A 379 -4.54 15.43 -6.99
C GLN A 379 -3.62 16.54 -7.53
N THR A 380 -3.01 17.33 -6.65
CA THR A 380 -2.05 18.37 -7.03
C THR A 380 -0.64 17.83 -7.30
N GLN A 381 -0.45 16.50 -7.20
CA GLN A 381 0.82 15.79 -7.36
C GLN A 381 1.94 16.34 -6.46
N GLN A 382 1.59 16.79 -5.24
CA GLN A 382 2.54 17.39 -4.32
C GLN A 382 3.68 16.42 -3.96
N HIS A 383 3.35 15.14 -3.75
CA HIS A 383 4.34 14.07 -3.55
C HIS A 383 5.41 13.98 -4.65
N LEU A 384 5.10 14.35 -5.90
CA LEU A 384 6.11 14.38 -6.98
C LEU A 384 6.92 15.67 -6.96
N LYS A 385 6.33 16.79 -6.57
CA LYS A 385 7.01 18.10 -6.45
C LYS A 385 8.05 18.04 -5.34
N ASP A 386 7.71 17.45 -4.20
CA ASP A 386 8.59 17.33 -3.04
C ASP A 386 9.84 16.48 -3.31
N LEU A 387 9.72 15.49 -4.21
CA LEU A 387 10.88 14.71 -4.69
C LEU A 387 11.86 15.53 -5.53
N ARG A 388 11.41 16.62 -6.16
CA ARG A 388 12.26 17.49 -6.99
C ARG A 388 12.95 18.56 -6.15
N THR A 389 12.26 19.11 -5.16
CA THR A 389 12.78 20.17 -4.28
C THR A 389 13.71 19.64 -3.19
N GLY A 390 13.69 18.33 -2.92
CA GLY A 390 14.60 17.67 -1.99
C GLY A 390 15.93 17.21 -2.60
N ARG A 391 16.24 17.63 -3.84
CA ARG A 391 17.55 17.48 -4.49
C ARG A 391 18.22 18.84 -4.53
#